data_AF-A0A7K9TB17-F1
#
_entry.id   AF-A0A7K9TB17-F1
#
_cell.length_a   1.000
_cell.length_b   1.000
_cell.length_c   1.000
_cell.angle_alpha   90.00
_cell.angle_beta   90.00
_cell.angle_gamma   90.00
#
_symmetry.space_group_name_H-M   'P 1'
#
loop_
_entity.id
_entity.type
_entity.pdbx_description
1 polymer ?
#
loop_
_entity_poly.entity_id
_entity_poly.type
_entity_poly.pdbx_seq_one_letter_code
_entity_poly.pdbx_strand_id
1 'polypeptide(L)' 'LMVANGWRVDRRCCTNVALATANGLELELVLLKPQRLMNLSGLIVTSAGLGPENIYLFHDDLDKALSKLVIKLGGSAR' A
#
# COMPACT_ATOMS: atom_id res chain seq x y z
N LEU A 1 -0.97 -14.73 -3.56
CA LEU A 1 -0.48 -13.48 -4.17
C LEU A 1 0.71 -13.81 -5.04
N MET A 2 0.67 -13.50 -6.34
CA MET A 2 1.79 -13.68 -7.24
C MET A 2 2.30 -12.31 -7.66
N VAL A 3 3.56 -11.99 -7.36
CA VAL A 3 4.17 -10.69 -7.71
C VAL A 3 4.92 -10.84 -9.03
N ALA A 4 4.50 -10.09 -10.05
CA ALA A 4 5.15 -10.08 -11.35
C ALA A 4 6.39 -9.19 -11.32
N ASN A 5 7.49 -9.67 -11.92
CA ASN A 5 8.70 -8.89 -12.23
C ASN A 5 9.40 -8.19 -11.04
N GLY A 6 9.05 -8.53 -9.79
CA GLY A 6 9.62 -7.95 -8.58
C GLY A 6 9.31 -6.45 -8.40
N TRP A 7 9.96 -5.84 -7.40
CA TRP A 7 9.83 -4.40 -7.14
C TRP A 7 10.66 -3.57 -8.13
N ARG A 8 10.07 -2.51 -8.66
CA ARG A 8 10.71 -1.55 -9.58
C ARG A 8 10.64 -0.14 -9.02
N VAL A 9 11.70 0.63 -9.22
CA VAL A 9 11.71 2.05 -8.83
C VAL A 9 10.91 2.84 -9.85
N ASP A 10 9.86 3.53 -9.41
CA ASP A 10 9.22 4.61 -10.16
C ASP A 10 9.79 5.95 -9.70
N ARG A 11 10.58 6.57 -10.58
CA ARG A 11 11.23 7.86 -10.31
C ARG A 11 10.28 9.05 -10.40
N ARG A 12 9.14 8.93 -11.11
CA ARG A 12 8.15 10.01 -11.23
C ARG A 12 7.46 10.24 -9.89
N CYS A 13 7.14 9.14 -9.21
CA CYS A 13 6.42 9.17 -7.93
C CYS A 13 7.31 8.82 -6.72
N CYS A 14 8.61 8.64 -6.91
CA CYS A 14 9.58 8.37 -5.85
C CYS A 14 9.18 7.19 -4.94
N THR A 15 8.78 6.09 -5.58
CA THR A 15 8.20 4.92 -4.93
C THR A 15 8.73 3.64 -5.56
N ASN A 16 8.69 2.55 -4.83
CA ASN A 16 8.84 1.22 -5.42
C ASN A 16 7.45 0.67 -5.76
N VAL A 17 7.28 0.17 -6.97
CA VAL A 17 6.04 -0.39 -7.48
C VAL A 17 6.26 -1.85 -7.83
N ALA A 18 5.30 -2.69 -7.50
CA ALA A 18 5.22 -4.05 -8.00
C ALA A 18 3.79 -4.34 -8.46
N LEU A 19 3.65 -5.07 -9.56
CA LEU A 19 2.35 -5.58 -10.00
C LEU A 19 2.16 -6.97 -9.41
N ALA A 20 0.96 -7.26 -8.95
CA ALA A 20 0.64 -8.56 -8.40
C ALA A 20 -0.76 -9.00 -8.80
N THR A 21 -0.99 -10.30 -8.77
CA THR A 21 -2.33 -10.88 -8.89
C THR A 21 -2.69 -11.62 -7.62
N ALA A 22 -3.94 -11.47 -7.20
CA ALA A 22 -4.51 -12.27 -6.13
C ALA A 22 -5.17 -13.52 -6.74
N ASN A 23 -4.41 -14.62 -6.79
CA ASN A 23 -4.92 -15.92 -7.24
C ASN A 23 -6.25 -16.24 -6.54
N GLY A 24 -7.29 -16.54 -7.31
CA GLY A 24 -8.63 -16.86 -6.82
C GLY A 24 -9.61 -15.68 -6.73
N LEU A 25 -9.19 -14.44 -6.99
CA LEU A 25 -10.06 -13.26 -6.93
C LEU A 25 -10.17 -12.46 -8.24
N GLU A 26 -9.49 -12.87 -9.32
CA GLU A 26 -9.40 -12.11 -10.59
C GLU A 26 -9.07 -10.61 -10.40
N LEU A 27 -8.29 -10.30 -9.36
CA LEU A 27 -7.87 -8.94 -9.04
C LEU A 27 -6.41 -8.71 -9.43
N GLU A 28 -6.21 -7.65 -10.21
CA GLU A 28 -4.90 -7.04 -10.40
C GLU A 28 -4.63 -6.03 -9.28
N LEU A 29 -3.42 -6.09 -8.74
CA LEU A 29 -2.99 -5.30 -7.61
C LEU A 29 -1.76 -4.49 -7.99
N VAL A 30 -1.76 -3.23 -7.58
CA VAL A 30 -0.58 -2.37 -7.61
C VAL A 30 -0.08 -2.25 -6.17
N LEU A 31 1.09 -2.83 -5.91
CA LEU A 31 1.77 -2.70 -4.63
C LEU A 31 2.65 -1.46 -4.66
N LEU A 32 2.46 -0.55 -3.70
CA LEU A 32 3.25 0.67 -3.57
C LEU A 32 4.05 0.63 -2.27
N LYS A 33 5.35 0.91 -2.36
CA LYS A 33 6.24 1.12 -1.21
C LYS A 33 6.91 2.49 -1.34
N PRO A 34 6.30 3.55 -0.77
CA PRO A 34 6.86 4.90 -0.77
C PRO A 34 8.34 4.92 -0.33
N GLN A 35 9.19 5.65 -1.07
CA GLN A 35 10.63 5.79 -0.76
C GLN A 35 10.96 7.21 -0.26
N ARG A 36 9.99 7.83 0.41
CA ARG A 36 10.12 9.15 1.06
C ARG A 36 9.87 9.00 2.55
N LEU A 37 10.14 10.07 3.29
CA LEU A 37 9.79 10.14 4.71
C LEU A 37 8.30 9.85 4.91
N MET A 38 7.97 9.19 6.02
CA MET A 38 6.62 8.68 6.29
C MET A 38 5.55 9.76 6.31
N ASN A 39 5.91 10.99 6.73
CA ASN A 39 5.02 12.16 6.71
C ASN A 39 4.68 12.65 5.29
N LEU A 40 5.36 12.14 4.25
CA LEU A 40 5.13 12.50 2.85
C LEU A 40 4.49 11.37 2.03
N SER A 41 4.23 10.20 2.65
CA SER A 41 3.67 9.04 1.94
C SER A 41 2.32 9.32 1.28
N GLY A 42 1.50 10.20 1.88
CA GLY A 42 0.20 10.59 1.32
C GLY A 42 0.29 11.18 -0.09
N LEU A 43 1.31 12.01 -0.36
CA LEU A 43 1.51 12.63 -1.69
C LEU A 43 1.80 11.58 -2.77
N ILE A 44 2.55 10.53 -2.41
CA ILE A 44 2.87 9.43 -3.31
C ILE A 44 1.62 8.60 -3.58
N VAL A 45 0.85 8.26 -2.54
CA VAL A 45 -0.38 7.47 -2.68
C VAL A 45 -1.41 8.21 -3.54
N THR A 46 -1.58 9.52 -3.36
CA THR A 46 -2.51 10.31 -4.19
C THR A 46 -2.12 10.34 -5.67
N SER A 47 -0.82 10.24 -5.98
CA SER A 47 -0.34 10.22 -7.37
C SER A 47 -0.73 8.95 -8.15
N ALA A 48 -1.14 7.89 -7.45
CA ALA A 48 -1.61 6.64 -8.08
C ALA A 48 -3.01 6.76 -8.70
N GLY A 49 -3.77 7.83 -8.39
CA GLY A 49 -5.07 8.08 -9.01
C GLY A 49 -6.17 7.07 -8.66
N LEU A 50 -6.02 6.35 -7.54
CA LEU A 50 -7.01 5.38 -7.06
C LEU A 50 -8.01 6.05 -6.11
N GLY A 51 -9.28 5.65 -6.19
CA GLY A 51 -10.28 6.00 -5.18
C GLY A 51 -9.93 5.37 -3.82
N PRO A 52 -10.19 6.05 -2.70
CA PRO A 52 -9.80 5.58 -1.36
C PRO A 52 -10.40 4.22 -0.98
N GLU A 53 -11.57 3.87 -1.53
CA GLU A 53 -12.24 2.58 -1.37
C GLU A 53 -11.45 1.40 -1.96
N ASN A 54 -10.50 1.68 -2.87
CA ASN A 54 -9.64 0.68 -3.53
C ASN A 54 -8.22 0.67 -2.95
N ILE A 55 -7.96 1.42 -1.88
CA ILE A 55 -6.63 1.53 -1.27
C ILE A 55 -6.59 0.75 0.06
N TYR A 56 -5.65 -0.19 0.13
CA TYR A 56 -5.31 -0.90 1.36
C TYR A 56 -3.97 -0.40 1.88
N LEU A 57 -3.96 0.17 3.09
CA LEU A 57 -2.75 0.65 3.75
C LEU A 57 -2.30 -0.37 4.80
N PHE A 58 -1.07 -0.85 4.68
CA PHE A 58 -0.40 -1.67 5.70
C PHE A 58 0.52 -0.77 6.51
N HIS A 59 0.30 -0.70 7.82
CA HIS A 59 1.10 0.07 8.75
C HIS A 59 1.23 -0.66 10.09
N ASP A 60 2.21 -0.26 10.89
CA ASP A 60 2.31 -0.64 12.28
C ASP A 60 1.29 0.12 13.12
N ASP A 61 0.73 -0.53 14.14
CA ASP A 61 -0.27 0.04 15.04
C ASP A 61 0.20 -0.15 16.48
N LEU A 62 0.60 0.95 17.12
CA LEU A 62 1.13 0.98 18.48
C LEU A 62 0.06 0.72 19.55
N ASP A 63 -1.22 0.87 19.20
CA ASP A 63 -2.34 0.65 20.11
C ASP A 63 -2.76 -0.82 20.16
N LYS A 64 -2.08 -1.72 19.41
CA LYS A 64 -2.35 -3.15 19.40
C LYS A 64 -1.21 -3.92 20.05
N ALA A 65 -1.58 -5.00 20.73
CA ALA A 65 -0.60 -5.93 21.27
C ALA A 65 0.27 -6.50 20.14
N LEU A 66 1.54 -6.79 20.45
CA LEU A 66 2.46 -7.43 19.52
C LEU A 66 1.82 -8.69 18.91
N SER A 67 2.06 -8.90 17.61
CA SER A 67 1.49 -10.00 16.81
C SER A 67 -0.02 -9.93 16.54
N LYS A 68 -0.73 -8.90 17.01
CA LYS A 68 -2.14 -8.69 16.65
C LYS A 68 -2.26 -8.00 15.29
N LEU A 69 -3.00 -8.63 14.36
CA LEU A 69 -3.38 -8.05 13.08
C LEU A 69 -4.85 -7.60 13.13
N VAL A 70 -5.15 -6.43 12.58
CA VAL A 70 -6.50 -5.87 12.50
C VAL A 70 -6.73 -5.31 11.10
N ILE A 71 -7.93 -5.52 10.56
CA ILE A 71 -8.40 -4.87 9.32
C ILE A 71 -9.47 -3.86 9.71
N LYS A 72 -9.35 -2.62 9.22
CA LYS A 72 -10.25 -1.50 9.52
C LYS A 72 -10.55 -0.71 8.26
N LEU A 73 -11.80 -0.28 8.12
CA LEU A 73 -12.22 0.68 7.09
C LEU A 73 -12.34 2.06 7.74
N GLY A 74 -11.51 3.02 7.30
CA GLY A 74 -11.51 4.39 7.81
C GLY A 74 -11.12 4.54 9.28
N GLY A 75 -11.67 5.57 9.94
CA GLY A 75 -11.32 5.98 11.30
C GLY A 75 -10.17 6.98 11.36
N SER A 76 -9.66 7.25 12.56
CA SER A 76 -8.51 8.13 12.76
C SER A 76 -7.20 7.46 12.31
N ALA A 77 -6.18 8.28 12.08
CA ALA A 77 -4.79 7.86 11.90
C ALA A 77 -4.10 7.46 13.23
N ARG A 78 -4.87 7.44 14.33
CA ARG A 78 -4.52 6.75 15.57
C ARG A 78 -5.00 5.30 15.48
#